data_AF-A0A453JGR5-F1
#
_entry.id   AF-A0A453JGR5-F1
#
_cell.length_a   1.000
_cell.length_b   1.000
_cell.length_c   1.000
_cell.angle_alpha   90.00
_cell.angle_beta   90.00
_cell.angle_gamma   90.00
#
_symmetry.space_group_name_H-M   'P 1'
#
loop_
_entity.id
_entity.type
_entity.pdbx_description
1 polymer ?
#
loop_
_entity_poly.entity_id
_entity_poly.type
_entity_poly.pdbx_seq_one_letter_code
_entity_poly.pdbx_strand_id
1 'polypeptide(L)'
;LPARKAPGPDGFIAEFVRACWGTIRQDFLDVFQQLFELRSRGFYKLNQALLTLIPKRADANELRDYRPICLIHLVAKIFAKVISLRLAPRLGGLVSPNQNAFIPAASAQGPADYAQIGPHTGLRFPIVAIPL
;
A
#
# COMPACT_ATOMS: atom_id res chain seq x y z
N LEU A 1 -4.32 6.85 -8.90
CA LEU A 1 -3.61 5.56 -9.08
C LEU A 1 -2.87 5.57 -10.42
N PRO A 2 -1.70 4.94 -10.53
CA PRO A 2 -0.97 4.77 -11.80
C PRO A 2 -1.76 3.88 -12.77
N ALA A 3 -1.52 4.05 -14.07
CA ALA A 3 -2.11 3.23 -15.12
C ALA A 3 -1.39 1.87 -15.25
N ARG A 4 -2.07 0.87 -15.83
CA ARG A 4 -1.58 -0.45 -16.21
C ARG A 4 -1.01 -1.28 -15.06
N LYS A 5 -1.55 -1.09 -13.85
CA LYS A 5 -1.26 -1.96 -12.70
C LYS A 5 -2.07 -3.26 -12.80
N ALA A 6 -1.52 -4.33 -12.24
CA ALA A 6 -2.23 -5.61 -12.12
C ALA A 6 -3.54 -5.46 -11.33
N PRO A 7 -4.63 -6.12 -11.75
CA PRO A 7 -5.91 -6.08 -11.05
C PRO A 7 -5.85 -6.81 -9.71
N GLY A 8 -6.79 -6.49 -8.82
CA GLY A 8 -7.04 -7.28 -7.62
C GLY A 8 -7.86 -8.54 -7.92
N PRO A 9 -8.38 -9.22 -6.88
CA PRO A 9 -9.30 -10.34 -7.04
C PRO A 9 -10.62 -9.96 -7.74
N ASP A 10 -10.94 -8.67 -7.80
CA ASP A 10 -12.11 -8.12 -8.50
C ASP A 10 -11.91 -7.92 -10.02
N GLY A 11 -10.68 -8.07 -10.53
CA GLY A 11 -10.40 -7.85 -11.96
C GLY A 11 -10.37 -6.38 -12.39
N PHE A 12 -10.61 -5.41 -11.50
CA PHE A 12 -10.69 -3.99 -11.88
C PHE A 12 -9.34 -3.28 -11.77
N ILE A 13 -9.11 -2.36 -12.72
CA ILE A 13 -7.93 -1.49 -12.79
C ILE A 13 -8.32 -0.01 -12.80
N ALA A 14 -7.36 0.90 -12.65
CA ALA A 14 -7.62 2.34 -12.53
C ALA A 14 -8.33 2.91 -13.77
N GLU A 15 -8.08 2.34 -14.94
CA GLU A 15 -8.69 2.69 -16.22
C GLU A 15 -10.19 2.45 -16.23
N PHE A 16 -10.66 1.36 -15.62
CA PHE A 16 -12.09 1.09 -15.47
C PHE A 16 -12.78 2.23 -14.70
N VAL A 17 -12.19 2.66 -13.59
CA VAL A 17 -12.75 3.76 -12.78
C VAL A 17 -12.77 5.07 -13.57
N ARG A 18 -11.72 5.36 -14.36
CA ARG A 18 -11.68 6.56 -15.20
C ARG A 18 -12.73 6.53 -16.31
N ALA A 19 -12.86 5.40 -16.99
CA ALA A 19 -13.80 5.23 -18.09
C ALA A 19 -15.25 5.23 -17.62
N CYS A 20 -15.54 4.60 -16.48
CA CYS A 20 -16.89 4.42 -15.96
C CYS A 20 -17.24 5.43 -14.84
N TRP A 21 -16.43 6.46 -14.60
CA TRP A 21 -16.61 7.41 -13.49
C TRP A 21 -18.00 8.06 -13.51
N GLY A 22 -18.51 8.38 -14.70
CA GLY A 22 -19.85 8.96 -14.86
C GLY A 22 -20.96 8.10 -14.24
N THR A 23 -20.77 6.77 -14.22
CA THR A 23 -21.74 5.80 -13.72
C THR A 23 -21.47 5.46 -12.25
N ILE A 24 -20.23 5.10 -11.91
CA ILE A 24 -19.91 4.48 -10.61
C ILE A 24 -19.59 5.49 -9.50
N ARG A 25 -19.51 6.79 -9.81
CA ARG A 25 -19.09 7.81 -8.83
C ARG A 25 -19.94 7.80 -7.56
N GLN A 26 -21.25 7.60 -7.68
CA GLN A 26 -22.15 7.63 -6.54
C GLN A 26 -21.91 6.43 -5.63
N ASP A 27 -21.79 5.24 -6.22
CA ASP A 27 -21.46 4.02 -5.49
C ASP A 27 -20.15 4.16 -4.71
N PHE A 28 -19.13 4.77 -5.32
CA PHE A 28 -17.86 5.05 -4.65
C PHE A 28 -18.01 6.00 -3.46
N LEU A 29 -18.80 7.06 -3.60
CA LEU A 29 -19.07 8.00 -2.50
C LEU A 29 -19.81 7.31 -1.35
N ASP A 30 -20.84 6.53 -1.67
CA ASP A 30 -21.66 5.83 -0.67
C ASP A 30 -20.84 4.78 0.09
N VAL A 31 -19.98 4.04 -0.61
CA VAL A 31 -19.04 3.10 0.02
C VAL A 31 -18.04 3.83 0.89
N PHE A 32 -17.48 4.95 0.42
CA PHE A 32 -16.48 5.70 1.19
C PHE A 32 -17.06 6.31 2.45
N GLN A 33 -18.30 6.79 2.38
CA GLN A 33 -19.03 7.30 3.54
C GLN A 33 -19.26 6.18 4.57
N GLN A 34 -19.77 5.02 4.12
CA GLN A 34 -19.98 3.87 5.02
C GLN A 34 -18.68 3.41 5.70
N LEU A 35 -17.59 3.31 4.94
CA LEU A 35 -16.28 2.93 5.49
C LEU A 35 -15.75 3.99 6.48
N PHE A 36 -15.94 5.27 6.19
CA PHE A 36 -15.50 6.36 7.06
C PHE A 36 -16.28 6.39 8.39
N GLU A 37 -17.58 6.10 8.34
CA GLU A 37 -18.45 5.96 9.52
C GLU A 37 -18.30 4.61 10.24
N LEU A 38 -17.29 3.80 9.86
CA LEU A 38 -17.02 2.47 10.41
C LEU A 38 -18.18 1.48 10.25
N ARG A 39 -19.08 1.74 9.29
CA ARG A 39 -20.18 0.85 8.89
C ARG A 39 -19.69 -0.16 7.85
N SER A 40 -18.93 -1.16 8.31
CA SER A 40 -18.28 -2.14 7.42
C SER A 40 -19.12 -3.39 7.10
N ARG A 41 -20.37 -3.47 7.57
CA ARG A 41 -21.25 -4.62 7.31
C ARG A 41 -21.44 -4.79 5.80
N GLY A 42 -21.14 -5.99 5.30
CA GLY A 42 -21.23 -6.32 3.87
C GLY A 42 -19.94 -6.12 3.06
N PHE A 43 -18.91 -5.47 3.63
CA PHE A 43 -17.64 -5.21 2.93
C PHE A 43 -16.54 -6.24 3.21
N TYR A 44 -16.87 -7.43 3.72
CA TYR A 44 -15.89 -8.47 4.07
C TYR A 44 -15.00 -8.88 2.89
N LYS A 45 -15.52 -8.81 1.66
CA LYS A 45 -14.75 -9.09 0.44
C LYS A 45 -13.59 -8.12 0.24
N LEU A 46 -13.70 -6.86 0.71
CA LEU A 46 -12.58 -5.90 0.59
C LEU A 46 -11.32 -6.33 1.35
N ASN A 47 -11.44 -7.27 2.30
CA ASN A 47 -10.30 -7.86 3.01
C ASN A 47 -9.66 -9.04 2.25
N GLN A 48 -10.21 -9.44 1.10
CA GLN A 48 -9.60 -10.47 0.27
C GLN A 48 -8.45 -9.89 -0.57
N ALA A 49 -7.41 -10.70 -0.74
CA ALA A 49 -6.25 -10.35 -1.54
C ALA A 49 -5.80 -11.57 -2.36
N LEU A 50 -5.29 -11.31 -3.56
CA LEU A 50 -4.62 -12.30 -4.39
C LEU A 50 -3.14 -12.27 -4.04
N LEU A 51 -2.63 -13.34 -3.46
CA LEU A 51 -1.22 -13.52 -3.16
C LEU A 51 -0.52 -14.10 -4.39
N THR A 52 0.49 -13.41 -4.89
CA THR A 52 1.34 -13.86 -6.00
C THR A 52 2.81 -13.80 -5.60
N LEU A 53 3.59 -14.81 -5.98
CA LEU A 53 5.02 -14.88 -5.71
C LEU A 53 5.80 -14.43 -6.95
N ILE A 54 6.62 -13.39 -6.80
CA ILE A 54 7.55 -12.97 -7.86
C ILE A 54 8.95 -13.49 -7.53
N PRO A 55 9.58 -14.28 -8.42
CA PRO A 55 10.94 -14.77 -8.19
C PRO A 55 11.95 -13.61 -8.13
N LYS A 56 12.90 -13.68 -7.20
CA LYS A 56 14.01 -12.70 -7.09
C LYS A 56 15.11 -12.95 -8.11
N ARG A 57 15.24 -14.19 -8.58
CA ARG A 57 16.26 -14.71 -9.48
C ARG A 57 15.68 -15.83 -10.34
N ALA A 58 16.30 -16.12 -11.49
CA ALA A 58 15.78 -17.09 -12.46
C ALA A 58 15.76 -18.54 -11.93
N ASP A 59 16.70 -18.88 -11.04
CA ASP A 59 16.90 -20.19 -10.39
C ASP A 59 16.18 -20.30 -9.03
N ALA A 60 15.07 -19.58 -8.83
CA ALA A 60 14.37 -19.54 -7.56
C ALA A 60 13.78 -20.92 -7.18
N ASN A 61 14.32 -21.53 -6.12
CA ASN A 61 13.96 -22.90 -5.71
C ASN A 61 13.33 -22.94 -4.31
N GLU A 62 13.64 -21.97 -3.45
CA GLU A 62 13.13 -21.92 -2.08
C GLU A 62 12.20 -20.72 -1.85
N LEU A 63 11.31 -20.80 -0.85
CA LEU A 63 10.35 -19.73 -0.57
C LEU A 63 11.02 -18.35 -0.31
N ARG A 64 12.22 -18.35 0.27
CA ARG A 64 13.01 -17.12 0.49
C ARG A 64 13.48 -16.45 -0.81
N ASP A 65 13.48 -17.18 -1.92
CA ASP A 65 13.82 -16.65 -3.24
C ASP A 65 12.66 -15.90 -3.90
N TYR A 66 11.48 -15.88 -3.28
CA TYR A 66 10.32 -15.18 -3.80
C TYR A 66 10.04 -13.90 -3.01
N ARG A 67 9.45 -12.93 -3.68
CA ARG A 67 8.82 -11.75 -3.08
C ARG A 67 7.31 -11.97 -3.11
N PRO A 68 6.65 -12.11 -1.96
CA PRO A 68 5.19 -12.12 -1.95
C PRO A 68 4.67 -10.73 -2.32
N ILE A 69 3.70 -10.68 -3.22
CA ILE A 69 2.93 -9.49 -3.56
C ILE A 69 1.46 -9.80 -3.31
N CYS A 70 0.82 -8.92 -2.53
CA CYS A 70 -0.62 -8.98 -2.28
C CYS A 70 -1.34 -7.97 -3.18
N LEU A 71 -2.17 -8.45 -4.10
CA LEU A 71 -3.03 -7.61 -4.91
C LEU A 71 -4.40 -7.55 -4.24
N ILE A 72 -4.80 -6.37 -3.77
CA ILE A 72 -6.08 -6.15 -3.09
C ILE A 72 -7.13 -5.57 -4.06
N HIS A 73 -8.38 -5.49 -3.62
CA HIS A 73 -9.49 -4.86 -4.36
C HIS A 73 -9.24 -3.39 -4.71
N LEU A 74 -9.68 -2.95 -5.90
CA LEU A 74 -9.44 -1.59 -6.39
C LEU A 74 -10.05 -0.52 -5.47
N VAL A 75 -11.27 -0.76 -4.99
CA VAL A 75 -11.97 0.14 -4.04
C VAL A 75 -11.13 0.34 -2.77
N ALA A 76 -10.59 -0.76 -2.22
CA ALA A 76 -9.72 -0.71 -1.04
C ALA A 76 -8.42 0.07 -1.31
N LYS A 77 -7.80 -0.10 -2.49
CA LYS A 77 -6.60 0.70 -2.89
C LYS A 77 -6.92 2.19 -2.94
N ILE A 78 -8.04 2.58 -3.56
CA ILE A 78 -8.41 3.99 -3.70
C ILE A 78 -8.71 4.60 -2.32
N PHE A 79 -9.45 3.88 -1.48
CA PHE A 79 -9.75 4.32 -0.12
C PHE A 79 -8.48 4.52 0.72
N ALA A 80 -7.57 3.55 0.72
CA ALA A 80 -6.28 3.65 1.41
C ALA A 80 -5.44 4.83 0.89
N LYS A 81 -5.44 5.10 -0.42
CA LYS A 81 -4.74 6.25 -1.00
C LYS A 81 -5.34 7.57 -0.52
N VAL A 82 -6.66 7.68 -0.46
CA VAL A 82 -7.34 8.88 0.05
C VAL A 82 -7.00 9.14 1.51
N ILE A 83 -7.01 8.11 2.36
CA ILE A 83 -6.58 8.24 3.76
C ILE A 83 -5.12 8.68 3.84
N SER A 84 -4.22 8.03 3.08
CA SER A 84 -2.80 8.38 3.05
C SER A 84 -2.56 9.84 2.67
N LEU A 85 -3.26 10.34 1.64
CA LEU A 85 -3.17 11.74 1.23
C LEU A 85 -3.68 12.72 2.30
N ARG A 86 -4.74 12.36 3.03
CA ARG A 86 -5.26 13.16 4.16
C ARG A 86 -4.33 13.16 5.37
N LEU A 87 -3.62 12.05 5.60
CA LEU A 87 -2.72 11.88 6.73
C LEU A 87 -1.34 12.50 6.47
N ALA A 88 -0.86 12.52 5.22
CA ALA A 88 0.48 12.97 4.87
C ALA A 88 0.89 14.34 5.46
N PRO A 89 0.05 15.39 5.47
CA PRO A 89 0.40 16.68 6.08
C PRO A 89 0.54 16.64 7.60
N ARG A 90 -0.05 15.65 8.28
CA ARG A 90 -0.05 15.50 9.74
C ARG A 90 1.06 14.57 10.24
N LEU A 91 1.73 13.87 9.32
CA LEU A 91 2.64 12.78 9.64
C LEU A 91 3.88 13.27 10.41
N GLY A 92 4.37 14.48 10.12
CA GLY A 92 5.56 15.07 10.77
C GLY A 92 5.41 15.31 12.28
N GLY A 93 4.18 15.38 12.82
CA GLY A 93 3.93 15.47 14.26
C GLY A 93 3.49 14.15 14.92
N LEU A 94 3.23 13.11 14.12
CA LEU A 94 2.71 11.82 14.60
C LEU A 94 3.76 10.70 14.57
N VAL A 95 4.81 10.88 13.77
CA VAL A 95 5.82 9.86 13.51
C VAL A 95 7.14 10.26 14.17
N SER A 96 7.78 9.30 14.84
CA SER A 96 9.07 9.51 15.49
C SER A 96 10.14 9.88 14.44
N PRO A 97 11.10 10.77 14.77
CA PRO A 97 12.22 11.09 13.89
C PRO A 97 13.05 9.88 13.42
N ASN A 98 12.96 8.74 14.13
CA ASN A 98 13.66 7.50 13.76
C ASN A 98 12.95 6.70 12.65
N GLN A 99 11.76 7.13 12.22
CA GLN A 99 10.99 6.50 11.15
C GLN A 99 11.05 7.34 9.86
N ASN A 100 12.26 7.44 9.28
CA ASN A 100 12.54 8.26 8.08
C ASN A 100 12.16 7.61 6.73
N ALA A 101 11.47 6.46 6.72
CA ALA A 101 11.06 5.83 5.48
C ALA A 101 9.72 6.43 4.98
N PHE A 102 9.67 6.86 3.71
CA PHE A 102 8.47 7.28 2.97
C PHE A 102 7.77 8.59 3.44
N ILE A 103 8.46 9.46 4.18
CA ILE A 103 8.01 10.84 4.47
C ILE A 103 8.47 11.76 3.32
N PRO A 104 7.58 12.56 2.68
CA PRO A 104 7.93 13.40 1.53
C PRO A 104 9.05 14.43 1.77
N ALA A 105 9.37 14.73 3.04
CA ALA A 105 10.40 15.68 3.45
C ALA A 105 11.69 15.02 4.00
N ALA A 106 11.77 13.69 4.05
CA ALA A 106 12.96 12.96 4.47
C ALA A 106 13.73 12.44 3.25
N SER A 107 14.09 13.33 2.33
CA SER A 107 15.25 13.07 1.46
C SER A 107 16.47 12.93 2.36
N ALA A 108 17.20 11.84 2.20
CA ALA A 108 18.35 11.46 3.02
C ALA A 108 19.37 12.60 3.17
N GLN A 109 19.22 13.40 4.24
CA GLN A 109 20.24 14.30 4.74
C GLN A 109 20.24 14.19 6.27
N GLY A 110 20.77 13.07 6.76
CA GLY A 110 21.16 12.89 8.16
C GLY A 110 22.69 12.75 8.22
N PRO A 111 23.35 13.31 9.25
CA PRO A 111 24.80 13.44 9.32
C PRO A 111 25.50 12.07 9.32
N ALA A 112 26.71 12.06 8.76
CA ALA A 112 27.56 10.90 8.53
C ALA A 112 28.16 10.28 9.82
N ASP A 113 27.35 10.01 10.85
CA ASP A 113 27.87 9.60 12.17
C ASP A 113 27.21 8.35 12.80
N TYR A 114 26.50 7.55 11.99
CA TYR A 114 26.05 6.21 12.43
C TYR A 114 26.78 5.10 11.67
N ALA A 115 28.11 5.18 11.66
CA ALA A 115 28.98 4.12 11.17
C ALA A 115 29.82 3.55 12.32
N GLN A 116 29.19 2.95 13.34
CA GLN A 116 29.79 1.93 14.22
C GLN A 116 28.72 1.37 15.19
N ILE A 117 27.93 0.39 14.76
CA ILE A 117 27.39 -0.62 15.70
C ILE A 117 27.27 -1.95 14.95
N GLY A 118 28.00 -2.95 15.46
CA GLY A 118 28.27 -4.24 14.83
C GLY A 118 27.08 -5.21 14.74
N PRO A 119 27.36 -6.47 14.31
CA PRO A 119 26.40 -7.40 13.75
C PRO A 119 25.53 -8.07 14.82
N HIS A 120 24.51 -8.80 14.40
CA HIS A 120 23.51 -9.55 15.20
C HIS A 120 22.21 -8.80 15.51
N THR A 121 21.37 -8.64 14.49
CA THR A 121 19.94 -8.99 14.57
C THR A 121 19.35 -9.01 13.17
N GLY A 122 19.43 -10.18 12.54
CA GLY A 122 18.67 -10.46 11.33
C GLY A 122 17.21 -10.66 11.71
N LEU A 123 16.37 -9.67 11.39
CA LEU A 123 14.98 -9.78 10.94
C LEU A 123 14.36 -8.39 10.90
N ARG A 124 14.84 -7.59 9.96
CA ARG A 124 14.14 -6.37 9.54
C ARG A 124 12.99 -6.84 8.66
N PHE A 125 11.80 -7.05 9.24
CA PHE A 125 10.58 -7.21 8.46
C PHE A 125 10.30 -5.87 7.78
N PRO A 126 10.36 -5.77 6.44
CA PRO A 126 9.74 -4.63 5.80
C PRO A 126 8.24 -4.90 5.81
N ILE A 127 7.49 -4.13 6.59
CA ILE A 127 6.07 -3.94 6.34
C ILE A 127 5.96 -3.52 4.88
N VAL A 128 5.32 -4.39 4.09
CA VAL A 128 5.12 -4.23 2.66
C VAL A 128 4.17 -3.06 2.44
N ALA A 129 4.73 -1.85 2.38
CA ALA A 129 4.08 -0.72 1.76
C ALA A 129 4.23 -0.91 0.24
N ILE A 130 3.24 -1.55 -0.38
CA ILE A 130 3.06 -1.42 -1.82
C ILE A 130 2.89 0.09 -2.07
N PRO A 131 3.69 0.72 -2.94
CA PRO A 131 3.43 2.09 -3.33
C PRO A 131 2.08 2.12 -4.05
N LEU A 132 1.06 2.63 -3.36
CA LEU A 132 -0.28 2.90 -3.91
C LEU A 132 -0.18 3.85 -5.12
#